data_AF-A0A7X0J3J0-F1
#
_entry.id   AF-A0A7X0J3J0-F1
#
_cell.length_a   1.000
_cell.length_b   1.000
_cell.length_c   1.000
_cell.angle_alpha   90.00
_cell.angle_beta   90.00
_cell.angle_gamma   90.00
#
_symmetry.space_group_name_H-M   'P 1'
#
loop_
_entity.id
_entity.type
_entity.pdbx_description
1 polymer ?
#
loop_
_entity_poly.entity_id
_entity_poly.type
_entity_poly.pdbx_seq_one_letter_code
_entity_poly.pdbx_strand_id
1 'polypeptide(L)'
;MKKFTISLKICSFTLLCAVFLSFSSYGPTEEEAVYVQQKLYNHYNAEVSGKSIKKYELHVTNTGFCRYKCFLNSGKIEYFSFNLLKYKEIDYAGTTQTGTLILRTKGDDVIVQTYNDSKGEDVDSMSTFMVIPLKNIEPEELNDLAEKFQRMSEKLHQ
;
A
#
# COMPACT_ATOMS: atom_id res chain seq x y z
N MET A 1 41.00 -19.48 39.32
CA MET A 1 40.75 -19.69 37.87
C MET A 1 39.29 -19.97 37.53
N LYS A 2 38.56 -20.89 38.20
CA LYS A 2 37.15 -21.22 37.88
C LYS A 2 36.17 -20.02 37.78
N LYS A 3 36.29 -19.01 38.66
CA LYS A 3 35.39 -17.83 38.66
C LYS A 3 35.54 -16.94 37.41
N PHE A 4 36.76 -16.87 36.85
CA PHE A 4 37.06 -16.08 35.66
C PHE A 4 36.43 -16.70 34.41
N THR A 5 36.53 -18.03 34.29
CA THR A 5 35.94 -18.78 33.17
C THR A 5 34.40 -18.73 33.18
N ILE A 6 33.79 -18.67 34.37
CA ILE A 6 32.32 -18.52 34.51
C ILE A 6 31.88 -17.12 34.07
N SER A 7 32.57 -16.06 34.49
CA SER A 7 32.24 -14.68 34.07
C SER A 7 32.40 -14.48 32.56
N LEU A 8 33.44 -15.08 31.97
CA LEU A 8 33.66 -15.03 30.52
C LEU A 8 32.54 -15.73 29.73
N LYS A 9 32.09 -16.90 30.20
CA LYS A 9 30.96 -17.62 29.59
C LYS A 9 29.65 -16.84 29.68
N ILE A 10 29.40 -16.19 30.82
CA ILE A 10 28.21 -15.33 31.00
C ILE A 10 28.27 -14.18 29.99
N CYS A 11 29.36 -13.40 29.94
CA CYS A 11 29.51 -12.31 28.97
C CYS A 11 29.35 -12.79 27.53
N SER A 12 29.90 -13.94 27.18
CA SER A 12 29.77 -14.50 25.83
C SER A 12 28.31 -14.84 25.49
N PHE A 13 27.54 -15.37 26.46
CA PHE A 13 26.12 -15.63 26.29
C PHE A 13 25.30 -14.34 26.20
N THR A 14 25.59 -13.33 27.03
CA THR A 14 24.88 -12.05 26.96
C THR A 14 25.12 -11.32 25.64
N LEU A 15 26.35 -11.36 25.14
CA LEU A 15 26.70 -10.77 23.83
C LEU A 15 25.98 -11.50 22.69
N LEU A 16 25.92 -12.84 22.76
CA LEU A 16 25.18 -13.64 21.78
C LEU A 16 23.69 -13.32 21.79
N CYS A 17 23.07 -13.19 22.97
CA CYS A 17 21.67 -12.78 23.11
C CYS A 17 21.44 -11.36 22.54
N ALA A 18 22.35 -10.41 22.78
CA ALA A 18 22.24 -9.06 22.24
C ALA A 18 22.29 -9.03 20.70
N VAL A 19 23.14 -9.87 20.09
CA VAL A 19 23.20 -10.03 18.63
C VAL A 19 21.89 -10.60 18.08
N PHE A 20 21.29 -11.62 18.72
CA PHE A 20 20.02 -12.18 18.25
C PHE A 20 18.83 -11.23 18.42
N LEU A 21 18.85 -10.34 19.42
CA LEU A 21 17.81 -9.31 19.60
C LEU A 21 17.94 -8.14 18.63
N SER A 22 19.10 -7.97 17.97
CA SER A 22 19.34 -6.87 17.02
C SER A 22 18.67 -7.09 15.65
N PHE A 23 18.24 -8.32 15.35
CA PHE A 23 17.54 -8.66 14.11
C PHE A 23 16.01 -8.59 14.30
N SER A 24 15.48 -7.40 14.55
CA SER A 24 14.05 -7.15 14.36
C SER A 24 13.79 -6.81 12.89
N SER A 25 12.75 -7.39 12.29
CA SER A 25 12.34 -7.02 10.93
C SER A 25 11.90 -5.56 10.90
N TYR A 26 12.58 -4.73 10.11
CA TYR A 26 12.21 -3.34 9.86
C TYR A 26 11.29 -3.27 8.64
N GLY A 27 10.23 -2.45 8.73
CA GLY A 27 9.23 -2.29 7.67
C GLY A 27 7.89 -3.02 7.91
N PRO A 28 6.90 -2.76 7.05
CA PRO A 28 5.63 -3.46 7.01
C PRO A 28 5.80 -4.97 6.99
N THR A 29 4.94 -5.69 7.70
CA THR A 29 4.95 -7.15 7.60
C THR A 29 4.35 -7.57 6.27
N GLU A 30 4.79 -8.72 5.75
CA GLU A 30 4.17 -9.33 4.56
C GLU A 30 2.67 -9.55 4.79
N GLU A 31 2.28 -9.95 6.00
CA GLU A 31 0.89 -10.15 6.39
C GLU A 31 0.04 -8.87 6.27
N GLU A 32 0.58 -7.71 6.65
CA GLU A 32 -0.12 -6.42 6.51
C GLU A 32 -0.35 -6.06 5.04
N ALA A 33 0.68 -6.24 4.20
CA ALA A 33 0.57 -5.99 2.76
C ALA A 33 -0.44 -6.94 2.11
N VAL A 34 -0.39 -8.23 2.45
CA VAL A 34 -1.34 -9.25 1.95
C VAL A 34 -2.77 -8.93 2.39
N TYR A 35 -2.98 -8.54 3.66
CA TYR A 35 -4.30 -8.15 4.16
C TYR A 35 -4.88 -6.98 3.37
N VAL A 36 -4.11 -5.90 3.20
CA VAL A 36 -4.55 -4.71 2.45
C VAL A 36 -4.85 -5.09 1.00
N GLN A 37 -3.97 -5.84 0.35
CA GLN A 37 -4.17 -6.28 -1.02
C GLN A 37 -5.45 -7.13 -1.17
N GLN A 38 -5.70 -8.06 -0.25
CA GLN A 38 -6.88 -8.91 -0.27
C GLN A 38 -8.16 -8.10 -0.07
N LYS A 39 -8.17 -7.14 0.86
CA LYS A 39 -9.31 -6.24 1.06
C LYS A 39 -9.62 -5.42 -0.19
N LEU A 40 -8.61 -4.79 -0.78
CA LEU A 40 -8.82 -4.01 -1.99
C LEU A 40 -9.31 -4.87 -3.17
N TYR A 41 -8.82 -6.11 -3.28
CA TYR A 41 -9.28 -7.06 -4.30
C TYR A 41 -10.75 -7.45 -4.10
N ASN A 42 -11.13 -7.81 -2.87
CA ASN A 42 -12.49 -8.27 -2.54
C ASN A 42 -13.56 -7.20 -2.78
N HIS A 43 -13.23 -5.94 -2.49
CA HIS A 43 -14.15 -4.82 -2.61
C HIS A 43 -13.99 -4.05 -3.93
N TYR A 44 -13.14 -4.49 -4.85
CA TYR A 44 -12.90 -3.75 -6.10
C TYR A 44 -14.18 -3.62 -6.95
N ASN A 45 -14.46 -2.40 -7.42
CA ASN A 45 -15.58 -2.15 -8.30
C ASN A 45 -15.12 -1.91 -9.75
N ALA A 46 -15.28 -2.93 -10.60
CA ALA A 46 -14.99 -2.83 -12.03
C ALA A 46 -16.10 -2.15 -12.86
N GLU A 47 -17.31 -2.02 -12.29
CA GLU A 47 -18.53 -1.55 -12.98
C GLU A 47 -18.83 -0.07 -12.70
N VAL A 48 -17.82 0.71 -12.33
CA VAL A 48 -17.96 2.14 -12.03
C VAL A 48 -18.59 2.87 -13.20
N SER A 49 -19.68 3.58 -12.92
CA SER A 49 -20.43 4.36 -13.91
C SER A 49 -19.49 5.31 -14.67
N GLY A 50 -19.40 5.13 -16.00
CA GLY A 50 -18.62 5.99 -16.91
C GLY A 50 -17.23 5.50 -17.27
N LYS A 51 -16.67 4.51 -16.56
CA LYS A 51 -15.40 3.83 -16.92
C LYS A 51 -15.54 2.34 -16.66
N SER A 52 -16.04 1.59 -17.65
CA SER A 52 -16.08 0.13 -17.53
C SER A 52 -14.66 -0.43 -17.62
N ILE A 53 -14.18 -1.01 -16.53
CA ILE A 53 -12.83 -1.54 -16.41
C ILE A 53 -12.84 -3.00 -16.89
N LYS A 54 -12.12 -3.27 -17.98
CA LYS A 54 -11.98 -4.61 -18.57
C LYS A 54 -11.17 -5.55 -17.68
N LYS A 55 -10.07 -5.03 -17.16
CA LYS A 55 -9.10 -5.73 -16.32
C LYS A 55 -8.43 -4.70 -15.42
N TYR A 56 -8.00 -5.10 -14.24
CA TYR A 56 -7.13 -4.31 -13.40
C TYR A 56 -6.02 -5.16 -12.80
N GLU A 57 -4.95 -4.48 -12.39
CA GLU A 57 -3.83 -5.03 -11.64
C GLU A 57 -3.60 -4.08 -10.46
N LEU A 58 -3.78 -4.58 -9.24
CA LEU A 58 -3.55 -3.83 -8.01
C LEU A 58 -2.55 -4.59 -7.16
N HIS A 59 -1.49 -3.91 -6.73
CA HIS A 59 -0.41 -4.51 -5.99
C HIS A 59 0.05 -3.59 -4.86
N VAL A 60 0.07 -4.12 -3.64
CA VAL A 60 0.60 -3.45 -2.45
C VAL A 60 1.70 -4.34 -1.89
N THR A 61 2.93 -3.82 -1.78
CA THR A 61 4.07 -4.61 -1.31
C THR A 61 4.45 -4.24 0.13
N ASN A 62 5.10 -5.17 0.82
CA ASN A 62 5.73 -4.93 2.12
C ASN A 62 6.85 -3.87 2.06
N THR A 63 7.44 -3.63 0.89
CA THR A 63 8.39 -2.53 0.65
C THR A 63 7.71 -1.16 0.49
N GLY A 64 6.38 -1.10 0.63
CA GLY A 64 5.61 0.14 0.59
C GLY A 64 5.20 0.60 -0.80
N PHE A 65 5.42 -0.16 -1.87
CA PHE A 65 4.92 0.24 -3.18
C PHE A 65 3.44 -0.09 -3.31
N CYS A 66 2.64 0.92 -3.67
CA CYS A 66 1.26 0.77 -4.09
C CYS A 66 1.19 1.06 -5.60
N ARG A 67 0.70 0.09 -6.39
CA ARG A 67 0.58 0.18 -7.84
C ARG A 67 -0.82 -0.23 -8.27
N TYR A 68 -1.44 0.59 -9.08
CA TYR A 68 -2.75 0.34 -9.64
C TYR A 68 -2.73 0.60 -11.14
N LYS A 69 -3.04 -0.43 -11.92
CA LYS A 69 -3.14 -0.36 -13.37
C LYS A 69 -4.52 -0.82 -13.79
N CYS A 70 -5.24 -0.02 -14.56
CA CYS A 70 -6.53 -0.40 -15.11
C CYS A 70 -6.50 -0.39 -16.63
N PHE A 71 -7.20 -1.36 -17.22
CA PHE A 71 -7.39 -1.52 -18.65
C PHE A 71 -8.87 -1.24 -18.92
N LEU A 72 -9.16 -0.15 -19.62
CA LEU A 72 -10.53 0.24 -19.93
C LEU A 72 -11.03 -0.51 -21.18
N ASN A 73 -12.35 -0.69 -21.28
CA ASN A 73 -12.95 -1.29 -22.48
C ASN A 73 -12.69 -0.49 -23.77
N SER A 74 -12.33 0.80 -23.66
CA SER A 74 -11.90 1.62 -24.80
C SER A 74 -10.51 1.25 -25.35
N GLY A 75 -9.74 0.41 -24.66
CA GLY A 75 -8.34 0.14 -24.98
C GLY A 75 -7.35 1.06 -24.26
N LYS A 76 -7.83 2.16 -23.65
CA LYS A 76 -7.03 3.03 -22.80
C LYS A 76 -6.54 2.30 -21.56
N ILE A 77 -5.29 2.54 -21.18
CA ILE A 77 -4.67 2.04 -19.95
C ILE A 77 -4.39 3.23 -19.05
N GLU A 78 -4.70 3.13 -17.76
CA GLU A 78 -4.28 4.12 -16.75
C GLU A 78 -3.42 3.40 -15.70
N TYR A 79 -2.27 3.98 -15.37
CA TYR A 79 -1.30 3.48 -14.42
C TYR A 79 -1.05 4.52 -13.34
N PHE A 80 -1.12 4.08 -12.11
CA PHE A 80 -0.91 4.88 -10.91
C PHE A 80 0.11 4.16 -10.03
N SER A 81 1.07 4.88 -9.48
CA SER A 81 1.94 4.31 -8.46
C SER A 81 2.49 5.35 -7.50
N PHE A 82 2.69 4.95 -6.24
CA PHE A 82 3.43 5.73 -5.27
C PHE A 82 4.06 4.81 -4.21
N ASN A 83 4.96 5.36 -3.39
CA ASN A 83 5.52 4.68 -2.24
C ASN A 83 4.86 5.20 -0.95
N LEU A 84 4.49 4.29 -0.03
CA LEU A 84 3.86 4.59 1.25
C LEU A 84 4.72 5.49 2.16
N LEU A 85 6.03 5.64 1.93
CA LEU A 85 6.84 6.71 2.55
C LEU A 85 6.26 8.11 2.32
N LYS A 86 5.56 8.29 1.20
CA LYS A 86 4.90 9.54 0.80
C LYS A 86 3.44 9.59 1.22
N TYR A 87 2.89 8.54 1.83
CA TYR A 87 1.51 8.49 2.31
C TYR A 87 1.24 9.63 3.28
N LYS A 88 0.06 10.25 3.11
CA LYS A 88 -0.45 11.32 3.98
C LYS A 88 -1.68 10.85 4.73
N GLU A 89 -2.71 10.46 3.99
CA GLU A 89 -4.02 10.08 4.53
C GLU A 89 -4.81 9.29 3.49
N ILE A 90 -5.94 8.76 3.94
CA ILE A 90 -6.90 8.01 3.15
C ILE A 90 -8.27 8.62 3.36
N ASP A 91 -8.99 8.84 2.27
CA ASP A 91 -10.38 9.27 2.29
C ASP A 91 -11.25 8.25 1.55
N TYR A 92 -12.56 8.31 1.82
CA TYR A 92 -13.55 7.56 1.07
C TYR A 92 -14.70 8.48 0.65
N ALA A 93 -15.04 8.43 -0.63
CA ALA A 93 -16.17 9.16 -1.19
C ALA A 93 -17.19 8.18 -1.79
N GLY A 94 -18.38 8.08 -1.17
CA GLY A 94 -19.46 7.23 -1.64
C GLY A 94 -20.36 6.70 -0.53
N THR A 95 -21.06 5.60 -0.81
CA THR A 95 -21.88 4.85 0.16
C THR A 95 -21.23 3.49 0.45
N THR A 96 -21.85 2.69 1.32
CA THR A 96 -21.39 1.32 1.58
C THR A 96 -21.53 0.42 0.35
N GLN A 97 -22.49 0.69 -0.55
CA GLN A 97 -22.68 -0.11 -1.77
C GLN A 97 -21.65 0.24 -2.85
N THR A 98 -21.36 1.52 -3.06
CA THR A 98 -20.44 1.98 -4.11
C THR A 98 -19.73 3.25 -3.69
N GLY A 99 -18.43 3.32 -3.96
CA GLY A 99 -17.67 4.51 -3.71
C GLY A 99 -16.24 4.40 -4.21
N THR A 100 -15.40 5.27 -3.71
CA THR A 100 -14.05 5.44 -4.20
C THR A 100 -13.12 5.74 -3.05
N LEU A 101 -12.09 4.91 -2.91
CA LEU A 101 -10.99 5.09 -1.98
C LEU A 101 -9.98 6.06 -2.59
N ILE A 102 -9.58 7.06 -1.81
CA ILE A 102 -8.66 8.10 -2.24
C ILE A 102 -7.43 8.01 -1.33
N LEU A 103 -6.32 7.52 -1.87
CA LEU A 103 -5.04 7.46 -1.16
C LEU A 103 -4.26 8.73 -1.50
N ARG A 104 -3.96 9.56 -0.49
CA ARG A 104 -3.26 10.83 -0.68
C ARG A 104 -1.80 10.74 -0.29
N THR A 105 -0.98 11.49 -1.01
CA THR A 105 0.44 11.69 -0.72
C THR A 105 0.72 13.08 -0.17
N LYS A 106 1.91 13.24 0.46
CA LYS A 106 2.35 14.50 1.07
C LYS A 106 2.57 15.61 0.04
N GLY A 107 2.97 15.27 -1.19
CA GLY A 107 3.03 16.16 -2.34
C GLY A 107 2.63 15.43 -3.62
N ASP A 108 3.11 15.92 -4.76
CA ASP A 108 2.92 15.30 -6.07
C ASP A 108 3.81 14.05 -6.22
N ASP A 109 3.50 13.00 -5.45
CA ASP A 109 4.30 11.77 -5.36
C ASP A 109 3.61 10.56 -6.02
N VAL A 110 2.40 10.73 -6.57
CA VAL A 110 1.71 9.69 -7.36
C VAL A 110 2.06 9.86 -8.82
N ILE A 111 2.78 8.89 -9.39
CA ILE A 111 3.01 8.80 -10.84
C ILE A 111 1.69 8.41 -11.51
N VAL A 112 1.27 9.19 -12.51
CA VAL A 112 0.07 8.95 -13.32
C VAL A 112 0.48 8.86 -14.78
N GLN A 113 0.29 7.68 -15.36
CA GLN A 113 0.61 7.41 -16.77
C GLN A 113 -0.61 6.86 -17.49
N THR A 114 -0.87 7.31 -18.70
CA THR A 114 -1.90 6.74 -19.55
C THR A 114 -1.34 6.27 -20.87
N TYR A 115 -1.94 5.23 -21.44
CA TYR A 115 -1.57 4.72 -22.76
C TYR A 115 -2.82 4.53 -23.62
N ASN A 116 -2.69 4.74 -24.93
CA ASN A 116 -3.76 4.59 -25.92
C ASN A 116 -4.97 5.49 -25.59
N ASP A 117 -4.74 6.74 -25.20
CA ASP A 117 -5.84 7.69 -25.04
C ASP A 117 -6.45 8.04 -26.41
N SER A 118 -7.75 7.82 -26.59
CA SER A 118 -8.44 8.13 -27.84
C SER A 118 -8.73 9.62 -28.02
N LYS A 119 -8.59 10.43 -26.95
CA LYS A 119 -8.90 11.86 -26.94
C LYS A 119 -7.68 12.78 -27.03
N GLY A 120 -6.46 12.23 -27.10
CA GLY A 120 -5.25 13.04 -27.12
C GLY A 120 -3.98 12.20 -27.00
N GLU A 121 -2.91 12.84 -26.55
CA GLU A 121 -1.63 12.18 -26.28
C GLU A 121 -1.65 11.45 -24.94
N ASP A 122 -0.75 10.47 -24.81
CA ASP A 122 -0.50 9.75 -23.58
C ASP A 122 -0.01 10.71 -22.47
N VAL A 123 -0.65 10.68 -21.31
CA VAL A 123 -0.29 11.51 -20.15
C VAL A 123 0.83 10.84 -19.37
N ASP A 124 1.84 11.62 -18.98
CA ASP A 124 2.85 11.28 -17.97
C ASP A 124 2.96 12.46 -16.99
N SER A 125 2.47 12.28 -15.77
CA SER A 125 2.30 13.36 -14.80
C SER A 125 2.43 12.88 -13.37
N MET A 126 2.54 13.83 -12.44
CA MET A 126 2.47 13.56 -11.01
C MET A 126 1.14 14.08 -10.43
N SER A 127 0.63 13.41 -9.41
CA SER A 127 -0.60 13.75 -8.69
C SER A 127 -0.39 13.64 -7.18
N THR A 128 -1.26 14.30 -6.41
CA THR A 128 -1.30 14.20 -4.94
C THR A 128 -2.12 13.01 -4.44
N PHE A 129 -2.79 12.26 -5.33
CA PHE A 129 -3.64 11.15 -4.91
C PHE A 129 -3.81 10.06 -5.98
N MET A 130 -4.07 8.84 -5.49
CA MET A 130 -4.49 7.67 -6.26
C MET A 130 -5.93 7.31 -5.91
N VAL A 131 -6.70 6.91 -6.91
CA VAL A 131 -8.13 6.65 -6.80
C VAL A 131 -8.43 5.19 -7.11
N ILE A 132 -9.02 4.46 -6.17
CA ILE A 132 -9.38 3.04 -6.34
C ILE A 132 -10.89 2.89 -6.13
N PRO A 133 -11.65 2.44 -7.13
CA PRO A 133 -13.09 2.26 -6.98
C PRO A 133 -13.41 1.00 -6.16
N LEU A 134 -14.30 1.16 -5.19
CA LEU A 134 -14.75 0.09 -4.30
C LEU A 134 -16.27 -0.09 -4.31
N LYS A 135 -16.72 -1.26 -3.86
CA LYS A 135 -18.12 -1.64 -3.67
C LYS A 135 -18.28 -2.50 -2.41
N ASN A 136 -19.50 -2.47 -1.85
CA ASN A 136 -19.92 -3.31 -0.74
C ASN A 136 -18.89 -3.33 0.40
N ILE A 137 -18.46 -2.16 0.88
CA ILE A 137 -17.48 -2.03 1.95
C ILE A 137 -18.12 -1.32 3.14
N GLU A 138 -18.02 -1.94 4.31
CA GLU A 138 -18.58 -1.37 5.55
C GLU A 138 -17.62 -0.34 6.18
N PRO A 139 -18.13 0.61 6.99
CA PRO A 139 -17.30 1.63 7.63
C PRO A 139 -16.17 1.05 8.49
N GLU A 140 -16.40 -0.06 9.17
CA GLU A 140 -15.40 -0.74 9.99
C GLU A 140 -14.23 -1.24 9.13
N GLU A 141 -14.52 -1.79 7.94
CA GLU A 141 -13.49 -2.28 7.02
C GLU A 141 -12.67 -1.13 6.40
N LEU A 142 -13.31 0.03 6.19
CA LEU A 142 -12.61 1.26 5.77
C LEU A 142 -11.68 1.77 6.87
N ASN A 143 -12.12 1.76 8.13
CA ASN A 143 -11.30 2.14 9.27
C ASN A 143 -10.10 1.20 9.44
N ASP A 144 -10.32 -0.10 9.29
CA ASP A 144 -9.25 -1.11 9.32
C ASP A 144 -8.22 -0.87 8.21
N LEU A 145 -8.68 -0.61 6.97
CA LEU A 145 -7.79 -0.26 5.86
C LEU A 145 -6.97 0.99 6.18
N ALA A 146 -7.61 2.03 6.74
CA ALA A 146 -6.94 3.26 7.10
C ALA A 146 -5.85 3.06 8.15
N GLU A 147 -6.15 2.30 9.20
CA GLU A 147 -5.18 1.96 10.24
C GLU A 147 -4.00 1.16 9.65
N LYS A 148 -4.28 0.20 8.76
CA LYS A 148 -3.23 -0.60 8.13
C LYS A 148 -2.32 0.23 7.23
N PHE A 149 -2.87 1.09 6.37
CA PHE A 149 -2.05 1.98 5.54
C PHE A 149 -1.18 2.93 6.39
N GLN A 150 -1.76 3.51 7.44
CA GLN A 150 -1.02 4.36 8.37
C GLN A 150 0.13 3.60 9.03
N ARG A 151 -0.15 2.42 9.59
CA ARG A 151 0.84 1.57 10.25
C ARG A 151 1.95 1.11 9.30
N MET A 152 1.60 0.73 8.07
CA MET A 152 2.59 0.37 7.06
C MET A 152 3.48 1.58 6.72
N SER A 153 2.91 2.78 6.56
CA SER A 153 3.68 4.00 6.35
C SER A 153 4.65 4.28 7.51
N GLU A 154 4.19 4.20 8.75
CA GLU A 154 5.00 4.44 9.95
C GLU A 154 6.20 3.49 10.04
N LYS A 155 5.97 2.19 9.80
CA LYS A 155 7.04 1.17 9.83
C LYS A 155 8.10 1.37 8.75
N LEU A 156 7.79 2.04 7.65
CA LEU A 156 8.77 2.37 6.61
C LEU A 156 9.68 3.55 7.01
N HIS A 157 9.27 4.39 7.96
CA HIS A 157 10.05 5.53 8.44
C HIS A 157 10.96 5.17 9.64
N GLN A 158 10.87 3.94 10.15
CA GLN A 158 11.67 3.41 11.26
C GLN A 158 12.92 2.70 10.75
#